data_AF-A0A7J8M3Q9-F1
#
_entry.id   AF-A0A7J8M3Q9-F1
#
_cell.length_a   1.000
_cell.length_b   1.000
_cell.length_c   1.000
_cell.angle_alpha   90.00
_cell.angle_beta   90.00
_cell.angle_gamma   90.00
#
_symmetry.space_group_name_H-M   'P 1'
#
loop_
_entity.id
_entity.type
_entity.pdbx_description
1 polymer ?
#
loop_
_entity_poly.entity_id
_entity_poly.type
_entity_poly.pdbx_seq_one_letter_code
_entity_poly.pdbx_strand_id
1 'polypeptide(L)'
;EVVLDGSEAPIRIEAEALLASERLAPTATLNKIRVPYRPTEAKLCTLPTNRDKLPSGKQILALTLTYLFKLEDGAEVKPHIPLLNNRIYDTKFESQFYMISDTNKRVYAMGDCYPASSQLPKGEYSLRLYLRHDNVQYLEKMKQLVLFLERNLEEKDVIPLNFFSEPDGPVMGNGTFKYSILVPGIKESFYLSPPNKDKLPKCSSQGSVLLGAISHGKLSYAGEGKNPQKNPVSYQISYVVPPSKIDEDKGKGSSSASTKPMAERLQEEIREAKIKVFGSLKQDSDEDRSEWKKLAQSLKSEYPKYTPLLVKILESLLSRSNIGDKIHYYEKVSRIESIFWYENADGSLEFAL
;
A
#
# COMPACT_ATOMS: atom_id res chain seq x y z
N GLU A 1 3.37 -1.19 -27.50
CA GLU A 1 3.14 -1.44 -26.07
C GLU A 1 2.43 -2.78 -25.96
N VAL A 2 2.85 -3.64 -25.02
CA VAL A 2 2.19 -4.93 -24.76
C VAL A 2 1.45 -4.80 -23.43
N VAL A 3 0.17 -5.13 -23.39
CA VAL A 3 -0.67 -4.99 -22.18
C VAL A 3 -1.21 -6.36 -21.83
N LEU A 4 -0.82 -6.91 -20.69
CA LEU A 4 -1.30 -8.17 -20.14
C LEU A 4 -2.39 -7.89 -19.10
N ASP A 5 -3.60 -8.41 -19.29
CA ASP A 5 -4.60 -8.49 -18.21
C ASP A 5 -4.41 -9.82 -17.47
N GLY A 6 -4.23 -9.78 -16.15
CA GLY A 6 -4.08 -11.01 -15.35
C GLY A 6 -5.33 -11.87 -15.25
N SER A 7 -6.46 -11.41 -15.80
CA SER A 7 -7.68 -12.19 -15.96
C SER A 7 -7.83 -12.83 -17.35
N GLU A 8 -6.99 -12.43 -18.31
CA GLU A 8 -7.09 -12.83 -19.71
C GLU A 8 -6.11 -13.97 -20.04
N ALA A 9 -6.28 -14.57 -21.22
CA ALA A 9 -5.40 -15.60 -21.76
C ALA A 9 -4.00 -15.04 -22.11
N PRO A 10 -2.98 -15.91 -22.23
CA PRO A 10 -1.66 -15.52 -22.72
C PRO A 10 -1.72 -14.78 -24.06
N ILE A 11 -0.90 -13.75 -24.22
CA ILE A 11 -0.94 -12.90 -25.41
C ILE A 11 -0.04 -13.49 -26.49
N ARG A 12 -0.61 -13.65 -27.70
CA ARG A 12 0.15 -14.01 -28.89
C ARG A 12 0.90 -12.80 -29.43
N ILE A 13 2.20 -12.94 -29.60
CA ILE A 13 3.09 -11.97 -30.24
C ILE A 13 3.56 -12.59 -31.55
N GLU A 14 3.40 -11.85 -32.65
CA GLU A 14 3.93 -12.22 -33.96
C GLU A 14 5.18 -11.38 -34.23
N ALA A 15 6.28 -12.05 -34.56
CA ALA A 15 7.53 -11.42 -34.95
C ALA A 15 7.86 -11.79 -36.40
N GLU A 16 8.40 -10.83 -37.13
CA GLU A 16 8.79 -10.97 -38.53
C GLU A 16 10.10 -10.22 -38.75
N ALA A 17 11.03 -10.86 -39.46
CA ALA A 17 12.22 -10.19 -39.95
C ALA A 17 11.96 -9.64 -41.37
N LEU A 18 12.26 -8.37 -41.60
CA LEU A 18 11.94 -7.70 -42.87
C LEU A 18 13.09 -7.78 -43.88
N LEU A 19 14.34 -7.75 -43.42
CA LEU A 19 15.51 -7.54 -44.30
C LEU A 19 16.44 -8.75 -44.39
N ALA A 20 16.73 -9.40 -43.26
CA ALA A 20 17.68 -10.50 -43.19
C ALA A 20 17.27 -11.48 -42.08
N SER A 21 17.85 -12.68 -42.10
CA SER A 21 17.59 -13.65 -41.05
C SER A 21 18.15 -13.14 -39.73
N GLU A 22 17.30 -13.08 -38.70
CA GLU A 22 17.65 -12.52 -37.39
C GLU A 22 17.35 -13.52 -36.27
N ARG A 23 18.16 -13.47 -35.20
CA ARG A 23 17.94 -14.31 -34.02
C ARG A 23 16.95 -13.63 -33.09
N LEU A 24 15.77 -14.22 -32.98
CA LEU A 24 14.74 -13.84 -32.01
C LEU A 24 15.03 -14.53 -30.67
N ALA A 25 15.21 -13.74 -29.62
CA ALA A 25 15.45 -14.22 -28.25
C ALA A 25 14.78 -13.26 -27.27
N PRO A 26 13.46 -13.41 -27.05
CA PRO A 26 12.69 -12.43 -26.30
C PRO A 26 12.99 -12.50 -24.81
N THR A 27 13.06 -11.34 -24.18
CA THR A 27 13.23 -11.16 -22.73
C THR A 27 12.27 -10.10 -22.24
N ALA A 28 11.51 -10.38 -21.18
CA ALA A 28 10.59 -9.43 -20.58
C ALA A 28 10.68 -9.48 -19.06
N THR A 29 10.75 -8.30 -18.44
CA THR A 29 10.81 -8.16 -16.98
C THR A 29 9.91 -7.02 -16.54
N LEU A 30 9.19 -7.23 -15.44
CA LEU A 30 8.42 -6.21 -14.74
C LEU A 30 9.22 -5.72 -13.55
N ASN A 31 9.58 -4.43 -13.54
CA ASN A 31 10.48 -3.82 -12.55
C ASN A 31 9.85 -2.64 -11.81
N LYS A 32 8.64 -2.24 -12.17
CA LYS A 32 7.92 -1.12 -11.54
C LYS A 32 6.49 -1.51 -11.22
N ILE A 33 5.92 -0.86 -10.22
CA ILE A 33 4.51 -1.00 -9.85
C ILE A 33 3.86 0.38 -9.76
N ARG A 34 2.67 0.52 -10.34
CA ARG A 34 1.79 1.68 -10.19
C ARG A 34 0.59 1.29 -9.35
N VAL A 35 0.50 1.86 -8.15
CA VAL A 35 -0.63 1.62 -7.25
C VAL A 35 -1.62 2.80 -7.34
N PRO A 36 -2.91 2.56 -7.62
CA PRO A 36 -3.92 3.61 -7.67
C PRO A 36 -4.34 4.04 -6.26
N TYR A 37 -4.49 5.35 -6.06
CA TYR A 37 -4.99 5.97 -4.85
C TYR A 37 -6.14 6.91 -5.19
N ARG A 38 -7.23 6.77 -4.43
CA ARG A 38 -8.34 7.74 -4.44
C ARG A 38 -8.09 8.81 -3.38
N PRO A 39 -8.59 10.03 -3.59
CA PRO A 39 -8.46 11.09 -2.60
C PRO A 39 -9.32 10.75 -1.39
N THR A 40 -8.75 10.89 -0.19
CA THR A 40 -9.48 10.75 1.07
C THR A 40 -10.25 12.01 1.42
N GLU A 41 -9.78 13.15 0.93
CA GLU A 41 -10.39 14.45 1.15
C GLU A 41 -10.26 15.31 -0.12
N ALA A 42 -11.32 16.06 -0.42
CA ALA A 42 -11.36 17.03 -1.51
C ALA A 42 -11.90 18.37 -0.99
N LYS A 43 -11.04 19.38 -0.88
CA LYS A 43 -11.37 20.73 -0.40
C LYS A 43 -11.38 21.71 -1.55
N LEU A 44 -12.53 22.33 -1.80
CA LEU A 44 -12.67 23.41 -2.78
C LEU A 44 -12.68 24.74 -2.05
N CYS A 45 -11.79 25.66 -2.45
CA CYS A 45 -11.64 26.97 -1.84
C CYS A 45 -11.61 28.06 -2.90
N THR A 46 -12.27 29.19 -2.65
CA THR A 46 -12.10 30.42 -3.43
C THR A 46 -10.77 31.07 -3.08
N LEU A 47 -9.97 31.44 -4.07
CA LEU A 47 -8.70 32.12 -3.82
C LEU A 47 -8.90 33.60 -3.45
N PRO A 48 -7.89 34.28 -2.89
CA PRO A 48 -7.96 35.69 -2.56
C PRO A 48 -8.25 36.59 -3.79
N THR A 49 -9.16 37.54 -3.63
CA THR A 49 -9.61 38.48 -4.69
C THR A 49 -8.57 39.56 -5.05
N ASN A 50 -7.59 39.79 -4.18
CA ASN A 50 -6.53 40.78 -4.39
C ASN A 50 -5.51 40.35 -5.46
N ARG A 51 -5.30 39.05 -5.66
CA ARG A 51 -4.33 38.50 -6.62
C ARG A 51 -4.97 37.58 -7.65
N ASP A 52 -5.84 36.67 -7.22
CA ASP A 52 -6.31 35.55 -8.05
C ASP A 52 -7.68 35.84 -8.68
N LYS A 53 -7.81 37.03 -9.28
CA LYS A 53 -9.00 37.48 -10.00
C LYS A 53 -8.64 37.83 -11.43
N LEU A 54 -9.33 37.23 -12.40
CA LEU A 54 -9.12 37.51 -13.81
C LEU A 54 -9.64 38.92 -14.17
N PRO A 55 -9.07 39.59 -15.19
CA PRO A 55 -9.55 40.89 -15.65
C PRO A 55 -11.04 40.92 -16.05
N SER A 56 -11.59 39.76 -16.43
CA SER A 56 -13.01 39.56 -16.72
C SER A 56 -13.93 39.60 -15.49
N GLY A 57 -13.37 39.74 -14.29
CA GLY A 57 -14.09 39.73 -13.02
C GLY A 57 -14.29 38.35 -12.41
N LYS A 58 -13.92 37.27 -13.12
CA LYS A 58 -14.02 35.89 -12.63
C LYS A 58 -12.98 35.62 -11.54
N GLN A 59 -13.43 34.98 -10.46
CA GLN A 59 -12.57 34.56 -9.35
C GLN A 59 -11.99 33.18 -9.61
N ILE A 60 -10.69 33.00 -9.39
CA ILE A 60 -10.05 31.68 -9.51
C ILE A 60 -10.33 30.87 -8.24
N LEU A 61 -10.65 29.59 -8.43
CA LEU A 61 -10.85 28.63 -7.37
C LEU A 61 -9.69 27.63 -7.34
N ALA A 62 -9.48 27.02 -6.17
CA ALA A 62 -8.54 25.94 -6.01
C ALA A 62 -9.20 24.70 -5.41
N LEU A 63 -8.88 23.54 -5.98
CA LEU A 63 -9.22 22.24 -5.45
C LEU A 63 -7.95 21.60 -4.88
N THR A 64 -8.00 21.27 -3.59
CA THR A 64 -6.95 20.50 -2.90
C THR A 64 -7.45 19.08 -2.68
N LEU A 65 -6.80 18.12 -3.33
CA LEU A 65 -7.04 16.68 -3.17
C LEU A 65 -5.96 16.10 -2.27
N THR A 66 -6.37 15.45 -1.18
CA THR A 66 -5.45 14.79 -0.25
C THR A 66 -5.51 13.29 -0.46
N TYR A 67 -4.36 12.66 -0.68
CA TYR A 67 -4.18 11.22 -0.81
C TYR A 67 -3.33 10.72 0.34
N LEU A 68 -3.80 9.72 1.07
CA LEU A 68 -3.05 9.09 2.16
C LEU A 68 -2.50 7.75 1.69
N PHE A 69 -1.22 7.51 1.94
CA PHE A 69 -0.57 6.25 1.61
C PHE A 69 0.47 5.87 2.66
N LYS A 70 0.72 4.57 2.79
CA LYS A 70 1.73 4.03 3.70
C LYS A 70 2.81 3.32 2.89
N LEU A 71 4.04 3.44 3.38
CA LEU A 71 5.21 2.73 2.87
C LEU A 71 5.68 1.77 3.96
N GLU A 72 5.55 0.48 3.70
CA GLU A 72 6.03 -0.58 4.61
C GLU A 72 7.55 -0.61 4.66
N ASP A 73 8.18 -0.34 3.53
CA ASP A 73 9.64 -0.22 3.38
C ASP A 73 9.98 1.07 2.62
N GLY A 74 11.20 1.56 2.81
CA GLY A 74 11.67 2.75 2.10
C GLY A 74 11.75 2.49 0.60
N ALA A 75 11.18 3.37 -0.22
CA ALA A 75 11.08 3.17 -1.65
C ALA A 75 11.22 4.47 -2.44
N GLU A 76 11.66 4.33 -3.69
CA GLU A 76 11.62 5.41 -4.66
C GLU A 76 10.20 5.55 -5.20
N VAL A 77 9.57 6.69 -4.92
CA VAL A 77 8.18 6.95 -5.30
C VAL A 77 8.12 8.10 -6.31
N LYS A 78 7.34 7.90 -7.36
CA LYS A 78 7.04 8.89 -8.39
C LYS A 78 5.53 9.04 -8.55
N PRO A 79 4.96 10.20 -8.20
CA PRO A 79 3.55 10.49 -8.46
C PRO A 79 3.25 10.50 -9.95
N HIS A 80 2.14 9.91 -10.36
CA HIS A 80 1.72 9.84 -11.75
C HIS A 80 0.22 10.12 -11.86
N ILE A 81 -0.12 11.20 -12.56
CA ILE A 81 -1.51 11.62 -12.81
C ILE A 81 -1.71 11.62 -14.32
N PRO A 82 -2.20 10.53 -14.93
CA PRO A 82 -2.25 10.38 -16.39
C PRO A 82 -2.96 11.53 -17.11
N LEU A 83 -4.01 12.10 -16.49
CA LEU A 83 -4.82 13.16 -17.09
C LEU A 83 -4.07 14.51 -17.22
N LEU A 84 -3.09 14.75 -16.34
CA LEU A 84 -2.47 16.05 -16.07
C LEU A 84 -0.97 16.10 -16.40
N ASN A 85 -0.27 14.99 -16.21
CA ASN A 85 1.17 14.93 -16.42
C ASN A 85 1.54 15.14 -17.91
N ASN A 86 2.76 15.66 -18.13
CA ASN A 86 3.32 15.97 -19.44
C ASN A 86 2.53 17.01 -20.26
N ARG A 87 1.64 17.77 -19.62
CA ARG A 87 0.83 18.82 -20.27
C ARG A 87 0.97 20.12 -19.49
N ILE A 88 1.85 21.01 -19.96
CA ILE A 88 2.01 22.35 -19.37
C ILE A 88 1.00 23.32 -19.97
N TYR A 89 1.07 23.54 -21.28
CA TYR A 89 0.26 24.56 -21.97
C TYR A 89 -0.99 23.97 -22.64
N ASP A 90 -1.05 22.65 -22.80
CA ASP A 90 -2.19 21.94 -23.38
C ASP A 90 -3.27 21.60 -22.35
N THR A 91 -3.00 21.82 -21.06
CA THR A 91 -3.97 21.64 -19.99
C THR A 91 -4.88 22.87 -19.90
N LYS A 92 -6.16 22.66 -19.64
CA LYS A 92 -7.12 23.74 -19.41
C LYS A 92 -7.08 24.25 -17.96
N PHE A 93 -6.39 23.53 -17.08
CA PHE A 93 -6.17 23.96 -15.71
C PHE A 93 -5.04 24.99 -15.65
N GLU A 94 -5.17 25.97 -14.76
CA GLU A 94 -4.19 27.06 -14.64
C GLU A 94 -2.94 26.62 -13.88
N SER A 95 -3.08 25.64 -12.99
CA SER A 95 -2.00 25.13 -12.17
C SER A 95 -2.33 23.73 -11.70
N GLN A 96 -1.28 22.90 -11.62
CA GLN A 96 -1.32 21.59 -11.00
C GLN A 96 -0.04 21.42 -10.18
N PHE A 97 -0.16 21.33 -8.86
CA PHE A 97 1.03 21.24 -8.00
C PHE A 97 0.81 20.17 -6.96
N TYR A 98 1.76 19.23 -6.83
CA TYR A 98 1.70 18.22 -5.80
C TYR A 98 2.79 18.43 -4.75
N MET A 99 2.47 18.04 -3.52
CA MET A 99 3.39 18.04 -2.39
C MET A 99 3.21 16.76 -1.58
N ILE A 100 4.31 16.08 -1.27
CA ILE A 100 4.34 14.91 -0.38
C ILE A 100 4.87 15.35 0.98
N SER A 101 4.10 15.11 2.03
CA SER A 101 4.46 15.40 3.42
C SER A 101 4.22 14.22 4.34
N ASP A 102 5.02 14.08 5.39
CA ASP A 102 4.79 13.11 6.47
C ASP A 102 3.70 13.59 7.45
N THR A 103 3.45 12.78 8.49
CA THR A 103 2.56 13.11 9.61
C THR A 103 3.01 14.34 10.41
N ASN A 104 4.32 14.63 10.45
CA ASN A 104 4.91 15.82 11.07
C ASN A 104 4.86 17.06 10.15
N LYS A 105 4.21 16.97 8.98
CA LYS A 105 4.13 18.02 7.95
C LYS A 105 5.48 18.40 7.34
N ARG A 106 6.50 17.57 7.49
CA ARG A 106 7.77 17.70 6.78
C ARG A 106 7.56 17.35 5.31
N VAL A 107 7.98 18.24 4.42
CA VAL A 107 7.88 18.06 2.97
C VAL A 107 9.06 17.24 2.46
N TYR A 108 8.78 16.16 1.74
CA TYR A 108 9.80 15.28 1.14
C TYR A 108 9.96 15.53 -0.36
N ALA A 109 8.85 15.78 -1.06
CA ALA A 109 8.86 15.98 -2.49
C ALA A 109 7.78 16.98 -2.91
N MET A 110 8.05 17.68 -4.00
CA MET A 110 7.10 18.58 -4.66
C MET A 110 7.34 18.57 -6.16
N GLY A 111 6.29 18.86 -6.92
CA GLY A 111 6.39 18.91 -8.38
C GLY A 111 5.08 19.30 -9.04
N ASP A 112 5.08 19.26 -10.37
CA ASP A 112 4.00 19.71 -11.25
C ASP A 112 3.84 18.67 -12.38
N CYS A 113 3.76 19.11 -13.64
CA CYS A 113 3.54 18.36 -14.86
C CYS A 113 4.58 17.26 -15.14
N TYR A 114 5.81 17.44 -14.68
CA TYR A 114 6.91 16.48 -14.84
C TYR A 114 7.36 15.98 -13.46
N PRO A 115 6.63 15.03 -12.86
CA PRO A 115 7.00 14.50 -11.56
C PRO A 115 8.36 13.80 -11.64
N ALA A 116 9.24 14.15 -10.71
CA ALA A 116 10.49 13.44 -10.48
C ALA A 116 10.27 12.32 -9.45
N SER A 117 11.13 11.31 -9.51
CA SER A 117 11.19 10.29 -8.48
C SER A 117 11.82 10.84 -7.20
N SER A 118 11.30 10.43 -6.05
CA SER A 118 11.81 10.84 -4.73
C SER A 118 11.94 9.63 -3.81
N GLN A 119 13.08 9.53 -3.11
CA GLN A 119 13.30 8.49 -2.11
C GLN A 119 12.54 8.84 -0.82
N LEU A 120 11.65 7.95 -0.39
CA LEU A 120 10.86 8.11 0.83
C LEU A 120 11.18 6.97 1.79
N PRO A 121 11.51 7.24 3.07
CA PRO A 121 11.69 6.18 4.07
C PRO A 121 10.36 5.50 4.42
N LYS A 122 10.45 4.40 5.17
CA LYS A 122 9.28 3.73 5.76
C LYS A 122 8.47 4.75 6.60
N GLY A 123 7.16 4.78 6.40
CA GLY A 123 6.30 5.72 7.11
C GLY A 123 4.94 5.95 6.46
N GLU A 124 4.18 6.86 7.07
CA GLU A 124 2.87 7.30 6.57
C GLU A 124 3.00 8.68 5.94
N TYR A 125 2.43 8.84 4.75
CA TYR A 125 2.55 10.05 3.95
C TYR A 125 1.21 10.55 3.45
N SER A 126 1.19 11.85 3.21
CA SER A 126 0.09 12.58 2.59
C SER A 126 0.60 13.26 1.33
N LEU A 127 -0.02 12.96 0.19
CA LEU A 127 0.18 13.72 -1.04
C LEU A 127 -0.98 14.68 -1.21
N ARG A 128 -0.70 15.97 -1.29
CA ARG A 128 -1.68 17.01 -1.60
C ARG A 128 -1.49 17.46 -3.04
N LEU A 129 -2.50 17.28 -3.87
CA LEU A 129 -2.57 17.81 -5.23
C LEU A 129 -3.44 19.06 -5.23
N TYR A 130 -2.89 20.14 -5.75
CA TYR A 130 -3.50 21.46 -5.79
C TYR A 130 -3.78 21.84 -7.24
N LEU A 131 -5.05 22.00 -7.60
CA LEU A 131 -5.51 22.34 -8.94
C LEU A 131 -6.20 23.70 -8.93
N ARG A 132 -5.94 24.54 -9.94
CA ARG A 132 -6.58 25.85 -10.09
C ARG A 132 -7.38 25.97 -11.38
N HIS A 133 -8.56 26.58 -11.28
CA HIS A 133 -9.39 26.92 -12.44
C HIS A 133 -10.44 27.97 -12.05
N ASP A 134 -10.85 28.82 -13.00
CA ASP A 134 -11.99 29.73 -12.87
C ASP A 134 -13.37 29.04 -12.83
N ASN A 135 -13.50 27.80 -13.34
CA ASN A 135 -14.79 27.11 -13.46
C ASN A 135 -14.92 26.00 -12.41
N VAL A 136 -15.89 26.18 -11.51
CA VAL A 136 -16.23 25.24 -10.44
C VAL A 136 -16.56 23.85 -10.99
N GLN A 137 -17.33 23.75 -12.09
CA GLN A 137 -17.82 22.47 -12.59
C GLN A 137 -16.69 21.55 -13.04
N TYR A 138 -15.60 22.11 -13.58
CA TYR A 138 -14.43 21.31 -13.93
C TYR A 138 -13.69 20.82 -12.69
N LEU A 139 -13.53 21.66 -11.67
CA LEU A 139 -12.93 21.25 -10.39
C LEU A 139 -13.79 20.18 -9.70
N GLU A 140 -15.12 20.24 -9.79
CA GLU A 140 -15.99 19.21 -9.22
C GLU A 140 -15.81 17.84 -9.86
N LYS A 141 -15.64 17.77 -11.19
CA LYS A 141 -15.33 16.52 -11.90
C LYS A 141 -13.99 15.92 -11.47
N MET A 142 -13.06 16.75 -10.99
CA MET A 142 -11.74 16.32 -10.54
C MET A 142 -11.73 15.82 -9.08
N LYS A 143 -12.82 15.95 -8.32
CA LYS A 143 -12.89 15.49 -6.91
C LYS A 143 -12.59 14.00 -6.75
N GLN A 144 -12.83 13.19 -7.77
CA GLN A 144 -12.60 11.74 -7.76
C GLN A 144 -11.37 11.32 -8.58
N LEU A 145 -10.48 12.26 -8.91
CA LEU A 145 -9.28 11.98 -9.71
C LEU A 145 -8.44 10.89 -9.03
N VAL A 146 -8.11 9.84 -9.77
CA VAL A 146 -7.23 8.78 -9.29
C VAL A 146 -5.79 9.18 -9.56
N LEU A 147 -4.97 9.11 -8.51
CA LEU A 147 -3.53 9.28 -8.58
C LEU A 147 -2.89 7.89 -8.63
N PHE A 148 -1.86 7.70 -9.44
CA PHE A 148 -0.99 6.53 -9.37
C PHE A 148 0.31 6.89 -8.68
N LEU A 149 0.76 6.06 -7.73
CA LEU A 149 2.13 6.14 -7.22
C LEU A 149 2.95 5.05 -7.90
N GLU A 150 3.88 5.44 -8.76
CA GLU A 150 4.86 4.56 -9.38
C GLU A 150 6.00 4.31 -8.39
N ARG A 151 6.37 3.04 -8.20
CA ARG A 151 7.47 2.60 -7.35
C ARG A 151 8.35 1.64 -8.14
N ASN A 152 9.66 1.74 -7.94
CA ASN A 152 10.59 0.73 -8.43
C ASN A 152 10.53 -0.50 -7.50
N LEU A 153 10.47 -1.69 -8.08
CA LEU A 153 10.56 -2.95 -7.34
C LEU A 153 12.02 -3.21 -6.97
N GLU A 154 12.25 -3.81 -5.80
CA GLU A 154 13.57 -4.30 -5.43
C GLU A 154 13.99 -5.44 -6.36
N GLU A 155 15.30 -5.68 -6.52
CA GLU A 155 15.81 -6.71 -7.44
C GLU A 155 15.23 -8.11 -7.17
N LYS A 156 14.89 -8.41 -5.91
CA LYS A 156 14.27 -9.67 -5.48
C LYS A 156 12.81 -9.80 -5.94
N ASP A 157 12.13 -8.68 -6.12
CA ASP A 157 10.72 -8.58 -6.50
C ASP A 157 10.54 -8.32 -8.00
N VAL A 158 11.63 -8.20 -8.76
CA VAL A 158 11.55 -8.10 -10.23
C VAL A 158 10.99 -9.40 -10.79
N ILE A 159 9.92 -9.29 -11.57
CA ILE A 159 9.22 -10.46 -12.10
C ILE A 159 9.67 -10.70 -13.56
N PRO A 160 10.45 -11.76 -13.84
CA PRO A 160 10.68 -12.20 -15.19
C PRO A 160 9.42 -12.87 -15.76
N LEU A 161 9.10 -12.54 -17.00
CA LEU A 161 8.00 -13.17 -17.72
C LEU A 161 8.51 -14.31 -18.61
N ASN A 162 7.67 -15.33 -18.78
CA ASN A 162 7.99 -16.51 -19.55
C ASN A 162 7.31 -16.48 -20.92
N PHE A 163 7.99 -17.07 -21.90
CA PHE A 163 7.50 -17.19 -23.28
C PHE A 163 7.26 -18.66 -23.62
N PHE A 164 6.26 -18.92 -24.45
CA PHE A 164 5.81 -20.26 -24.83
C PHE A 164 5.53 -20.32 -26.33
N SER A 165 5.74 -21.48 -26.96
CA SER A 165 5.43 -21.67 -28.38
C SER A 165 3.95 -21.95 -28.62
N GLU A 166 3.27 -22.46 -27.61
CA GLU A 166 1.86 -22.88 -27.66
C GLU A 166 1.01 -22.04 -26.72
N PRO A 167 -0.28 -21.81 -27.03
CA PRO A 167 -1.18 -21.02 -26.21
C PRO A 167 -1.40 -21.64 -24.82
N ASP A 168 -1.45 -22.97 -24.73
CA ASP A 168 -1.69 -23.72 -23.49
C ASP A 168 -0.41 -24.01 -22.70
N GLY A 169 0.76 -23.68 -23.25
CA GLY A 169 2.07 -23.91 -22.64
C GLY A 169 2.20 -23.36 -21.21
N PRO A 170 1.65 -22.18 -20.86
CA PRO A 170 1.67 -21.67 -19.49
C PRO A 170 0.90 -22.55 -18.49
N VAL A 171 -0.17 -23.21 -18.94
CA VAL A 171 -1.01 -24.07 -18.09
C VAL A 171 -0.42 -25.48 -18.01
N MET A 172 0.06 -25.99 -19.14
CA MET A 172 0.63 -27.34 -19.24
C MET A 172 2.09 -27.44 -18.76
N GLY A 173 2.78 -26.31 -18.60
CA GLY A 173 4.17 -26.26 -18.15
C GLY A 173 5.18 -26.80 -19.16
N ASN A 174 4.78 -27.05 -20.41
CA ASN A 174 5.60 -27.52 -21.52
C ASN A 174 5.72 -26.43 -22.60
N GLY A 175 6.62 -26.60 -23.57
CA GLY A 175 6.71 -25.70 -24.73
C GLY A 175 7.31 -24.32 -24.47
N THR A 176 8.24 -24.17 -23.51
CA THR A 176 8.93 -22.90 -23.26
C THR A 176 9.71 -22.42 -24.49
N PHE A 177 9.41 -21.20 -24.95
CA PHE A 177 10.08 -20.54 -26.06
C PHE A 177 11.34 -19.82 -25.56
N LYS A 178 12.52 -20.19 -26.10
CA LYS A 178 13.81 -19.60 -25.71
C LYS A 178 14.39 -18.71 -26.79
N TYR A 179 14.43 -19.21 -28.02
CA TYR A 179 14.91 -18.49 -29.18
C TYR A 179 14.41 -19.15 -30.44
N SER A 180 14.43 -18.41 -31.54
CA SER A 180 14.24 -18.91 -32.89
C SER A 180 15.07 -18.09 -33.88
N ILE A 181 15.11 -18.53 -35.13
CA ILE A 181 15.73 -17.79 -36.23
C ILE A 181 14.59 -17.34 -37.13
N LEU A 182 14.34 -16.03 -37.15
CA LEU A 182 13.37 -15.43 -38.06
C LEU A 182 13.97 -15.43 -39.45
N VAL A 183 13.25 -16.02 -40.40
CA VAL A 183 13.58 -15.96 -41.82
C VAL A 183 12.79 -14.81 -42.44
N PRO A 184 13.39 -14.02 -43.35
CA PRO A 184 12.70 -12.92 -43.99
C PRO A 184 11.37 -13.34 -44.63
N GLY A 185 10.31 -12.59 -44.33
CA GLY A 185 8.96 -12.82 -44.86
C GLY A 185 8.19 -13.98 -44.21
N ILE A 186 8.77 -14.70 -43.24
CA ILE A 186 8.05 -15.69 -42.44
C ILE A 186 7.71 -15.08 -41.08
N LYS A 187 6.43 -15.12 -40.71
CA LYS A 187 5.95 -14.73 -39.39
C LYS A 187 6.05 -15.89 -38.43
N GLU A 188 6.71 -15.66 -37.31
CA GLU A 188 6.77 -16.61 -36.20
C GLU A 188 5.98 -16.07 -35.01
N SER A 189 5.13 -16.91 -34.43
CA SER A 189 4.32 -16.51 -33.29
C SER A 189 4.71 -17.25 -32.03
N PHE A 190 4.79 -16.51 -30.93
CA PHE A 190 5.03 -17.04 -29.59
C PHE A 190 4.08 -16.35 -28.60
N TYR A 191 3.90 -16.93 -27.45
CA TYR A 191 2.94 -16.51 -26.43
C TYR A 191 3.67 -15.99 -25.21
N LEU A 192 3.16 -14.88 -24.66
CA LEU A 192 3.64 -14.29 -23.42
C LEU A 192 2.66 -14.63 -22.29
N SER A 193 3.16 -15.29 -21.25
CA SER A 193 2.32 -15.66 -20.11
C SER A 193 2.20 -14.53 -19.10
N PRO A 194 1.04 -14.39 -18.43
CA PRO A 194 0.95 -13.59 -17.22
C PRO A 194 1.88 -14.16 -16.13
N PRO A 195 2.37 -13.33 -15.19
CA PRO A 195 3.16 -13.79 -14.06
C PRO A 195 2.32 -14.65 -13.09
N ASN A 196 2.97 -15.62 -12.43
CA ASN A 196 2.31 -16.42 -11.40
C ASN A 196 1.88 -15.55 -10.21
N LYS A 197 0.68 -15.81 -9.68
CA LYS A 197 0.08 -15.05 -8.58
C LYS A 197 0.95 -15.04 -7.32
N ASP A 198 1.69 -16.11 -7.06
CA ASP A 198 2.60 -16.23 -5.91
C ASP A 198 3.84 -15.33 -6.00
N LYS A 199 4.17 -14.81 -7.19
CA LYS A 199 5.32 -13.94 -7.43
C LYS A 199 4.96 -12.45 -7.44
N LEU A 200 3.69 -12.11 -7.19
CA LEU A 200 3.27 -10.71 -7.17
C LEU A 200 3.69 -10.04 -5.85
N PRO A 201 4.19 -8.78 -5.88
CA PRO A 201 4.58 -8.08 -4.66
C PRO A 201 3.40 -7.92 -3.71
N LYS A 202 3.64 -7.99 -2.39
CA LYS A 202 2.60 -7.84 -1.36
C LYS A 202 1.81 -6.51 -1.45
N CYS A 203 2.42 -5.48 -2.03
CA CYS A 203 1.81 -4.17 -2.26
C CYS A 203 0.92 -4.08 -3.52
N SER A 204 0.71 -5.19 -4.26
CA SER A 204 -0.11 -5.20 -5.48
C SER A 204 -1.59 -5.36 -5.17
N SER A 205 -2.24 -4.28 -4.72
CA SER A 205 -3.70 -4.25 -4.59
C SER A 205 -4.39 -4.31 -5.96
N GLN A 206 -5.66 -4.72 -5.97
CA GLN A 206 -6.47 -4.77 -7.19
C GLN A 206 -6.43 -3.44 -7.97
N GLY A 207 -6.28 -3.53 -9.29
CA GLY A 207 -6.17 -2.36 -10.16
C GLY A 207 -4.79 -1.71 -10.18
N SER A 208 -3.81 -2.26 -9.44
CA SER A 208 -2.41 -1.92 -9.63
C SER A 208 -1.91 -2.39 -10.99
N VAL A 209 -0.98 -1.66 -11.57
CA VAL A 209 -0.37 -1.97 -12.86
C VAL A 209 1.12 -2.17 -12.68
N LEU A 210 1.62 -3.37 -12.95
CA LEU A 210 3.04 -3.63 -13.04
C LEU A 210 3.54 -3.16 -14.41
N LEU A 211 4.70 -2.51 -14.43
CA LEU A 211 5.32 -2.00 -15.64
C LEU A 211 6.72 -2.56 -15.80
N GLY A 212 7.12 -2.69 -17.05
CA GLY A 212 8.39 -3.26 -17.41
C GLY A 212 8.76 -2.98 -18.86
N ALA A 213 9.75 -3.73 -19.33
CA ALA A 213 10.17 -3.70 -20.72
C ALA A 213 10.24 -5.12 -21.31
N ILE A 214 9.96 -5.22 -22.60
CA ILE A 214 10.20 -6.39 -23.43
C ILE A 214 11.21 -6.05 -24.53
N SER A 215 12.16 -6.95 -24.76
CA SER A 215 13.09 -6.92 -25.88
C SER A 215 12.96 -8.21 -26.67
N HIS A 216 13.08 -8.14 -27.99
CA HIS A 216 12.97 -9.30 -28.88
C HIS A 216 14.34 -9.86 -29.30
N GLY A 217 15.39 -9.03 -29.26
CA GLY A 217 16.74 -9.43 -29.67
C GLY A 217 17.73 -9.52 -28.51
N LYS A 218 18.81 -10.28 -28.73
CA LYS A 218 20.01 -10.28 -27.87
C LYS A 218 21.14 -9.56 -28.60
N LEU A 219 21.61 -8.43 -28.08
CA LEU A 219 22.78 -7.75 -28.63
C LEU A 219 24.06 -8.51 -28.30
N SER A 220 24.95 -8.62 -29.29
CA SER A 220 26.25 -9.26 -29.17
C SER A 220 27.25 -8.46 -28.33
N TYR A 221 27.06 -7.15 -28.19
CA TYR A 221 28.02 -6.25 -27.49
C TYR A 221 27.68 -5.95 -26.01
N ALA A 222 26.44 -6.22 -25.58
CA ALA A 222 26.03 -6.03 -24.19
C ALA A 222 26.10 -7.38 -23.46
N GLY A 223 27.13 -7.57 -22.64
CA GLY A 223 27.27 -8.77 -21.80
C GLY A 223 25.96 -9.11 -21.09
N GLU A 224 25.60 -10.40 -21.09
CA GLU A 224 24.36 -11.00 -20.54
C GLU A 224 23.30 -10.00 -20.04
N GLY A 225 22.69 -9.25 -20.97
CA GLY A 225 21.73 -8.21 -20.66
C GLY A 225 20.39 -8.79 -20.18
N LYS A 226 20.30 -9.15 -18.89
CA LYS A 226 19.03 -9.55 -18.24
C LYS A 226 18.01 -8.40 -18.15
N ASN A 227 18.43 -7.16 -18.42
CA ASN A 227 17.58 -5.97 -18.38
C ASN A 227 17.17 -5.54 -19.79
N PRO A 228 15.93 -5.84 -20.24
CA PRO A 228 15.44 -5.49 -21.58
C PRO A 228 15.46 -3.97 -21.85
N GLN A 229 15.43 -3.15 -20.80
CA GLN A 229 15.48 -1.68 -20.90
C GLN A 229 16.84 -1.12 -21.37
N LYS A 230 17.92 -1.92 -21.32
CA LYS A 230 19.25 -1.53 -21.83
C LYS A 230 19.40 -1.76 -23.33
N ASN A 231 18.42 -2.40 -23.97
CA ASN A 231 18.44 -2.64 -25.39
C ASN A 231 17.90 -1.40 -26.13
N PRO A 232 18.52 -0.99 -27.25
CA PRO A 232 18.13 0.18 -28.03
C PRO A 232 16.71 0.05 -28.60
N VAL A 233 16.23 -1.18 -28.80
CA VAL A 233 14.85 -1.47 -29.20
C VAL A 233 14.18 -2.24 -28.07
N SER A 234 13.54 -1.50 -27.16
CA SER A 234 12.72 -2.05 -26.09
C SER A 234 11.32 -1.46 -26.15
N TYR A 235 10.32 -2.31 -25.89
CA TYR A 235 8.92 -1.91 -25.84
C TYR A 235 8.44 -1.94 -24.39
N GLN A 236 7.55 -1.02 -24.05
CA GLN A 236 6.89 -1.03 -22.74
C GLN A 236 5.92 -2.21 -22.64
N ILE A 237 5.98 -2.91 -21.51
CA ILE A 237 4.99 -3.91 -21.13
C ILE A 237 4.29 -3.50 -19.84
N SER A 238 2.98 -3.70 -19.79
CA SER A 238 2.16 -3.49 -18.60
C SER A 238 1.39 -4.75 -18.24
N TYR A 239 1.19 -4.98 -16.95
CA TYR A 239 0.38 -6.07 -16.42
C TYR A 239 -0.62 -5.54 -15.40
N VAL A 240 -1.91 -5.75 -15.66
CA VAL A 240 -3.00 -5.33 -14.78
C VAL A 240 -3.27 -6.43 -13.76
N VAL A 241 -3.18 -6.08 -12.48
CA VAL A 241 -3.41 -7.04 -11.39
C VAL A 241 -4.90 -7.36 -11.31
N PRO A 242 -5.29 -8.65 -11.43
CA PRO A 242 -6.68 -9.06 -11.43
C PRO A 242 -7.31 -8.84 -10.05
N PRO A 243 -8.65 -8.89 -9.94
CA PRO A 243 -9.34 -8.89 -8.65
C PRO A 243 -8.77 -9.98 -7.75
N SER A 244 -8.44 -9.62 -6.50
CA SER A 244 -8.13 -10.62 -5.48
C SER A 244 -9.32 -11.56 -5.35
N LYS A 245 -9.05 -12.86 -5.19
CA LYS A 245 -10.10 -13.78 -4.73
C LYS A 245 -10.69 -13.18 -3.45
N ILE A 246 -12.00 -13.14 -3.35
CA ILE A 246 -12.65 -12.91 -2.05
C ILE A 246 -12.15 -14.07 -1.20
N ASP A 247 -11.30 -13.80 -0.21
CA ASP A 247 -11.13 -14.76 0.87
C ASP A 247 -12.52 -14.99 1.43
N GLU A 248 -13.06 -16.20 1.25
CA GLU A 248 -14.22 -16.67 2.01
C GLU A 248 -13.93 -16.73 3.52
N ASP A 249 -12.80 -16.20 3.98
CA ASP A 249 -12.35 -16.20 5.36
C ASP A 249 -12.22 -14.80 5.96
N LYS A 250 -13.30 -14.03 5.85
CA LYS A 250 -13.76 -13.13 6.94
C LYS A 250 -15.26 -13.29 7.17
N GLY A 251 -15.70 -14.55 7.21
CA GLY A 251 -16.91 -14.96 7.92
C GLY A 251 -16.72 -14.68 9.41
N LYS A 252 -17.17 -13.53 9.86
CA LYS A 252 -17.37 -13.22 11.27
C LYS A 252 -18.41 -14.20 11.83
N GLY A 253 -17.93 -15.29 12.42
CA GLY A 253 -18.75 -16.22 13.21
C GLY A 253 -18.71 -17.67 12.73
N SER A 254 -17.71 -18.44 13.16
CA SER A 254 -17.96 -19.77 13.67
C SER A 254 -16.77 -20.21 14.51
N SER A 255 -17.09 -20.57 15.75
CA SER A 255 -16.20 -20.99 16.81
C SER A 255 -15.17 -22.01 16.33
N SER A 256 -13.90 -21.75 16.64
CA SER A 256 -12.92 -22.82 16.80
C SER A 256 -13.53 -23.89 17.70
N ALA A 257 -13.51 -25.13 17.23
CA ALA A 257 -13.94 -26.28 18.00
C ALA A 257 -12.96 -26.49 19.18
N SER A 258 -13.12 -25.68 20.24
CA SER A 258 -12.45 -25.92 21.51
C SER A 258 -13.14 -27.07 22.24
N THR A 259 -12.38 -28.07 22.64
CA THR A 259 -12.81 -29.26 23.38
C THR A 259 -13.15 -28.93 24.85
N LYS A 260 -13.80 -27.78 25.10
CA LYS A 260 -14.15 -27.27 26.42
C LYS A 260 -15.68 -27.27 26.60
N PRO A 261 -16.19 -27.57 27.81
CA PRO A 261 -17.62 -27.55 28.08
C PRO A 261 -18.22 -26.16 27.82
N MET A 262 -19.44 -26.10 27.29
CA MET A 262 -20.10 -24.84 26.88
C MET A 262 -20.15 -23.77 27.97
N ALA A 263 -20.21 -24.18 29.23
CA ALA A 263 -20.20 -23.29 30.39
C ALA A 263 -18.87 -22.52 30.54
N GLU A 264 -17.73 -23.12 30.16
CA GLU A 264 -16.42 -22.47 30.26
C GLU A 264 -16.24 -21.43 29.16
N ARG A 265 -16.70 -21.72 27.94
CA ARG A 265 -16.72 -20.75 26.82
C ARG A 265 -17.59 -19.53 27.13
N LEU A 266 -18.77 -19.75 27.71
CA LEU A 266 -19.66 -18.66 28.13
C LEU A 266 -18.98 -17.75 29.16
N GLN A 267 -18.26 -18.34 30.12
CA GLN A 267 -17.51 -17.58 31.13
C GLN A 267 -16.32 -16.83 30.54
N GLU A 268 -15.63 -17.39 29.53
CA GLU A 268 -14.57 -16.72 28.78
C GLU A 268 -15.10 -15.50 28.00
N GLU A 269 -16.21 -15.65 27.28
CA GLU A 269 -16.83 -14.54 26.53
C GLU A 269 -17.38 -13.43 27.44
N ILE A 270 -18.02 -13.81 28.56
CA ILE A 270 -18.49 -12.84 29.58
C ILE A 270 -17.30 -12.08 30.17
N ARG A 271 -16.18 -12.77 30.44
CA ARG A 271 -14.95 -12.16 30.95
C ARG A 271 -14.37 -11.17 29.95
N GLU A 272 -14.24 -11.55 28.68
CA GLU A 272 -13.74 -10.66 27.63
C GLU A 272 -14.65 -9.44 27.43
N ALA A 273 -15.97 -9.63 27.45
CA ALA A 273 -16.94 -8.53 27.37
C ALA A 273 -16.79 -7.56 28.56
N LYS A 274 -16.68 -8.07 29.79
CA LYS A 274 -16.44 -7.26 30.99
C LYS A 274 -15.14 -6.45 30.88
N ILE A 275 -14.06 -7.06 30.39
CA ILE A 275 -12.75 -6.41 30.22
C ILE A 275 -12.78 -5.36 29.11
N LYS A 276 -13.49 -5.63 28.03
CA LYS A 276 -13.68 -4.70 26.92
C LYS A 276 -14.46 -3.46 27.36
N VAL A 277 -15.54 -3.64 28.12
CA VAL A 277 -16.31 -2.54 28.72
C VAL A 277 -15.42 -1.74 29.68
N PHE A 278 -14.69 -2.44 30.56
CA PHE A 278 -13.74 -1.83 31.49
C PHE A 278 -12.66 -0.96 30.80
N GLY A 279 -12.09 -1.44 29.70
CA GLY A 279 -11.10 -0.71 28.92
C GLY A 279 -11.67 0.48 28.11
N SER A 280 -12.98 0.53 27.90
CA SER A 280 -13.66 1.62 27.19
C SER A 280 -14.17 2.74 28.11
N LEU A 281 -14.18 2.49 29.43
CA LEU A 281 -14.69 3.44 30.41
C LEU A 281 -13.69 4.60 30.58
N LYS A 282 -14.14 5.82 30.28
CA LYS A 282 -13.34 7.04 30.44
C LYS A 282 -13.25 7.43 31.91
N GLN A 283 -12.14 8.03 32.32
CA GLN A 283 -11.88 8.44 33.71
C GLN A 283 -11.91 9.97 33.88
N ASP A 284 -12.81 10.62 33.15
CA ASP A 284 -12.84 12.07 32.98
C ASP A 284 -13.41 12.78 34.23
N SER A 285 -14.41 12.20 34.91
CA SER A 285 -15.00 12.72 36.17
C SER A 285 -14.55 11.95 37.42
N ASP A 286 -14.62 12.58 38.61
CA ASP A 286 -14.32 11.91 39.90
C ASP A 286 -15.30 10.77 40.24
N GLU A 287 -16.53 10.85 39.76
CA GLU A 287 -17.53 9.77 39.88
C GLU A 287 -17.13 8.55 39.04
N ASP A 288 -16.83 8.76 37.75
CA ASP A 288 -16.36 7.72 36.81
C ASP A 288 -15.09 7.02 37.35
N ARG A 289 -14.21 7.77 38.02
CA ARG A 289 -12.99 7.23 38.64
C ARG A 289 -13.29 6.30 39.82
N SER A 290 -14.32 6.62 40.59
CA SER A 290 -14.75 5.80 41.72
C SER A 290 -15.41 4.50 41.23
N GLU A 291 -16.22 4.59 40.17
CA GLU A 291 -16.86 3.44 39.53
C GLU A 291 -15.84 2.54 38.83
N TRP A 292 -14.87 3.13 38.14
CA TRP A 292 -13.76 2.40 37.53
C TRP A 292 -12.92 1.66 38.58
N LYS A 293 -12.61 2.29 39.73
CA LYS A 293 -11.88 1.63 40.84
C LYS A 293 -12.68 0.48 41.45
N LYS A 294 -13.99 0.65 41.62
CA LYS A 294 -14.90 -0.40 42.13
C LYS A 294 -14.96 -1.58 41.15
N LEU A 295 -15.12 -1.31 39.85
CA LEU A 295 -15.10 -2.32 38.80
C LEU A 295 -13.74 -3.04 38.73
N ALA A 296 -12.63 -2.31 38.80
CA ALA A 296 -11.28 -2.90 38.84
C ALA A 296 -11.09 -3.84 40.04
N GLN A 297 -11.58 -3.46 41.23
CA GLN A 297 -11.53 -4.31 42.42
C GLN A 297 -12.40 -5.57 42.27
N SER A 298 -13.63 -5.43 41.76
CA SER A 298 -14.53 -6.56 41.51
C SER A 298 -13.94 -7.56 40.51
N LEU A 299 -13.32 -7.08 39.43
CA LEU A 299 -12.72 -7.93 38.42
C LEU A 299 -11.40 -8.57 38.89
N LYS A 300 -10.64 -7.90 39.76
CA LYS A 300 -9.46 -8.49 40.42
C LYS A 300 -9.85 -9.60 41.39
N SER A 301 -10.97 -9.49 42.10
CA SER A 301 -11.47 -10.56 42.95
C SER A 301 -12.03 -11.74 42.15
N GLU A 302 -12.70 -11.46 41.02
CA GLU A 302 -13.26 -12.51 40.16
C GLU A 302 -12.17 -13.26 39.36
N TYR A 303 -11.10 -12.56 38.93
CA TYR A 303 -10.07 -13.12 38.05
C TYR A 303 -8.62 -12.73 38.46
N PRO A 304 -8.13 -13.23 39.61
CA PRO A 304 -6.83 -12.82 40.16
C PRO A 304 -5.60 -13.25 39.33
N LYS A 305 -5.72 -14.32 38.52
CA LYS A 305 -4.62 -14.86 37.70
C LYS A 305 -4.68 -14.46 36.21
N TYR A 306 -5.64 -13.62 35.82
CA TYR A 306 -5.84 -13.29 34.40
C TYR A 306 -4.99 -12.07 33.99
N THR A 307 -3.86 -12.35 33.33
CA THR A 307 -2.85 -11.37 32.91
C THR A 307 -3.39 -10.25 32.00
N PRO A 308 -4.28 -10.49 31.00
CA PRO A 308 -4.76 -9.41 30.15
C PRO A 308 -5.59 -8.35 30.89
N LEU A 309 -6.24 -8.72 32.00
CA LEU A 309 -6.93 -7.76 32.87
C LEU A 309 -5.95 -6.84 33.59
N LEU A 310 -4.85 -7.40 34.12
CA LEU A 310 -3.81 -6.62 34.78
C LEU A 310 -3.13 -5.63 33.80
N VAL A 311 -2.86 -6.08 32.57
CA VAL A 311 -2.34 -5.22 31.50
C VAL A 311 -3.31 -4.08 31.19
N LYS A 312 -4.61 -4.36 31.04
CA LYS A 312 -5.62 -3.32 30.79
C LYS A 312 -5.76 -2.32 31.93
N ILE A 313 -5.64 -2.78 33.18
CA ILE A 313 -5.59 -1.90 34.36
C ILE A 313 -4.35 -1.00 34.32
N LEU A 314 -3.21 -1.52 33.88
CA LEU A 314 -1.98 -0.76 33.79
C LEU A 314 -2.02 0.27 32.63
N GLU A 315 -2.50 -0.10 31.45
CA GLU A 315 -2.71 0.82 30.30
C GLU A 315 -3.65 1.99 30.64
N SER A 316 -4.74 1.70 31.35
CA SER A 316 -5.72 2.70 31.78
C SER A 316 -5.24 3.57 32.95
N LEU A 317 -4.26 3.09 33.73
CA LEU A 317 -3.54 3.93 34.68
C LEU A 317 -2.50 4.79 33.97
N LEU A 318 -1.69 4.25 33.05
CA LEU A 318 -0.65 4.98 32.31
C LEU A 318 -1.18 6.10 31.43
N SER A 319 -2.36 5.93 30.84
CA SER A 319 -3.06 7.00 30.09
C SER A 319 -3.51 8.18 30.95
N ARG A 320 -3.37 8.08 32.28
CA ARG A 320 -3.78 9.08 33.27
C ARG A 320 -2.64 10.06 33.57
N SER A 321 -2.23 10.86 32.60
CA SER A 321 -1.09 11.79 32.73
C SER A 321 -1.40 13.11 33.46
N ASN A 322 -2.35 13.15 34.40
CA ASN A 322 -2.66 14.37 35.16
C ASN A 322 -3.10 14.05 36.61
N ILE A 323 -2.14 13.71 37.46
CA ILE A 323 -2.38 13.34 38.87
C ILE A 323 -1.51 14.22 39.76
N GLY A 324 -2.14 14.96 40.68
CA GLY A 324 -1.48 15.82 41.67
C GLY A 324 -0.58 15.04 42.65
N ASP A 325 -0.88 13.77 42.91
CA ASP A 325 -0.09 12.89 43.78
C ASP A 325 0.67 11.82 42.97
N LYS A 326 1.83 12.22 42.43
CA LYS A 326 2.71 11.33 41.67
C LYS A 326 3.21 10.14 42.49
N ILE A 327 3.44 10.30 43.80
CA ILE A 327 4.10 9.32 44.66
C ILE A 327 3.25 8.05 44.84
N HIS A 328 1.99 8.18 45.26
CA HIS A 328 1.10 7.03 45.44
C HIS A 328 0.78 6.34 44.10
N TYR A 329 0.78 7.10 43.00
CA TYR A 329 0.57 6.58 41.65
C TYR A 329 1.73 5.66 41.21
N TYR A 330 2.98 6.12 41.34
CA TYR A 330 4.15 5.32 40.99
C TYR A 330 4.30 4.08 41.88
N GLU A 331 4.00 4.18 43.17
CA GLU A 331 4.04 3.02 44.09
C GLU A 331 3.01 1.92 43.69
N LYS A 332 1.83 2.32 43.18
CA LYS A 332 0.83 1.38 42.66
C LYS A 332 1.23 0.76 41.32
N VAL A 333 1.88 1.52 40.45
CA VAL A 333 2.40 1.00 39.17
C VAL A 333 3.52 0.00 39.44
N SER A 334 4.51 0.36 40.28
CA SER A 334 5.61 -0.54 40.67
C SER A 334 5.13 -1.81 41.36
N ARG A 335 4.07 -1.74 42.18
CA ARG A 335 3.50 -2.92 42.84
C ARG A 335 2.70 -3.84 41.90
N ILE A 336 2.26 -3.33 40.75
CA ILE A 336 1.66 -4.16 39.69
C ILE A 336 2.76 -4.73 38.81
N GLU A 337 3.79 -3.94 38.46
CA GLU A 337 4.98 -4.43 37.75
C GLU A 337 5.67 -5.56 38.51
N SER A 338 5.80 -5.47 39.85
CA SER A 338 6.39 -6.53 40.68
C SER A 338 5.56 -7.83 40.74
N ILE A 339 4.33 -7.85 40.20
CA ILE A 339 3.54 -9.09 40.05
C ILE A 339 3.92 -9.80 38.73
N PHE A 340 4.43 -9.06 37.75
CA PHE A 340 4.89 -9.58 36.47
C PHE A 340 6.35 -10.02 36.47
N TRP A 341 7.12 -9.64 37.49
CA TRP A 341 8.53 -9.99 37.63
C TRP A 341 8.74 -10.77 38.93
N TYR A 342 9.35 -11.95 38.85
CA TYR A 342 9.83 -12.66 40.04
C TYR A 342 11.35 -12.79 39.99
N GLU A 343 11.97 -12.65 41.15
CA GLU A 343 13.42 -12.75 41.34
C GLU A 343 13.79 -14.20 41.63
N ASN A 344 14.59 -14.79 40.74
CA ASN A 344 15.11 -16.14 40.90
C ASN A 344 16.16 -16.18 42.01
N ALA A 345 16.45 -17.37 42.54
CA ALA A 345 17.39 -17.56 43.64
C ALA A 345 18.85 -17.13 43.32
N ASP A 346 19.14 -16.84 42.05
CA ASP A 346 20.41 -16.32 41.54
C ASP A 346 20.41 -14.79 41.34
N GLY A 347 19.32 -14.10 41.68
CA GLY A 347 19.18 -12.64 41.54
C GLY A 347 18.76 -12.17 40.13
N SER A 348 18.38 -13.09 39.24
CA SER A 348 17.85 -12.72 37.92
C SER A 348 16.34 -12.41 37.99
N LEU A 349 15.90 -11.34 37.31
CA LEU A 349 14.48 -10.98 37.19
C LEU A 349 13.91 -11.57 35.89
N GLU A 350 12.95 -12.49 36.00
CA GLU A 350 12.25 -13.08 34.85
C GLU A 350 10.80 -12.57 34.75
N PHE A 351 10.36 -12.35 33.51
CA PHE A 351 9.00 -11.90 33.20
C PHE A 351 8.05 -13.10 33.19
N ALA A 352 7.03 -13.07 34.04
CA ALA A 352 6.01 -14.12 34.11
C ALA A 352 5.08 -14.07 32.89
N LEU A 353 5.30 -14.98 31.94
CA LEU A 353 4.40 -15.29 30.83
C LEU A 353 3.87 -16.71 30.97
#